data_AF-A0A7W8IRB4-F1
#
_entry.id   AF-A0A7W8IRB4-F1
#
_cell.length_a   1.000
_cell.length_b   1.000
_cell.length_c   1.000
_cell.angle_alpha   90.00
_cell.angle_beta   90.00
_cell.angle_gamma   90.00
#
_symmetry.space_group_name_H-M   'P 1'
#
loop_
_entity.id
_entity.type
_entity.pdbx_description
1 polymer ?
#
loop_
_entity_poly.entity_id
_entity_poly.type
_entity_poly.pdbx_seq_one_letter_code
_entity_poly.pdbx_strand_id
1 'polypeptide(L)' 'MRVIQTIFDGVFVLEPTVYKDERGFFMESYNEQTFRKLGFDIHPSSTVLRPF' A
#
# COMPACT_ATOMS: atom_id res chain seq x y z
N MET A 1 5.53 6.60 -2.02
CA MET A 1 4.11 6.51 -1.66
C MET A 1 3.69 7.80 -0.96
N ARG A 2 2.58 8.42 -1.38
CA ARG A 2 2.01 9.61 -0.74
C ARG A 2 0.79 9.21 0.09
N VAL A 3 0.64 9.82 1.28
CA VAL A 3 -0.52 9.60 2.16
C VAL A 3 -1.46 10.80 2.04
N ILE A 4 -2.75 10.51 1.83
CA ILE A 4 -3.81 11.52 1.79
C ILE A 4 -4.83 11.14 2.86
N GLN A 5 -5.05 12.03 3.83
CA GLN A 5 -6.10 11.87 4.84
C GLN A 5 -7.46 12.11 4.18
N THR A 6 -8.41 11.21 4.44
CA THR A 6 -9.79 11.39 3.97
C THR A 6 -10.62 12.17 5.00
N ILE A 7 -11.89 12.41 4.69
CA ILE A 7 -12.83 13.02 5.64
C ILE A 7 -13.14 12.12 6.85
N PHE A 8 -12.82 10.83 6.77
CA PHE A 8 -13.05 9.87 7.85
C PHE A 8 -11.76 9.66 8.63
N ASP A 9 -11.82 9.89 9.94
CA ASP A 9 -10.68 9.68 10.81
C ASP A 9 -10.22 8.22 10.78
N GLY A 10 -8.91 8.04 10.63
CA GLY A 10 -8.29 6.72 10.51
C GLY A 10 -8.35 6.11 9.10
N VAL A 11 -8.99 6.76 8.12
CA VAL A 11 -9.03 6.30 6.73
C VAL A 11 -8.11 7.15 5.86
N PHE A 12 -7.17 6.48 5.19
CA PHE A 12 -6.14 7.09 4.38
C PHE A 12 -6.14 6.52 2.96
N VAL A 13 -5.92 7.38 1.97
CA VAL A 13 -5.62 6.98 0.58
C VAL A 13 -4.11 6.99 0.39
N LEU A 14 -3.57 5.88 -0.11
CA LEU A 14 -2.16 5.71 -0.40
C LEU A 14 -1.94 5.71 -1.91
N GLU A 15 -1.24 6.72 -2.41
CA GLU A 15 -0.85 6.79 -3.82
C GLU A 15 0.54 6.18 -4.00
N PRO A 16 0.68 5.01 -4.64
CA PRO A 16 1.98 4.42 -4.91
C PRO A 16 2.69 5.21 -6.02
N THR A 17 4.02 5.12 -6.05
CA THR A 17 4.79 5.60 -7.19
C THR A 17 4.60 4.61 -8.35
N VAL A 18 4.15 5.11 -9.50
CA VAL A 18 3.95 4.30 -10.70
C VAL A 18 5.13 4.52 -11.65
N TYR A 19 5.85 3.44 -11.93
CA TYR A 19 6.91 3.40 -12.93
C TYR A 19 6.31 2.90 -14.25
N LYS A 20 6.51 3.62 -15.35
CA LYS A 20 5.95 3.27 -16.66
C LYS A 20 7.07 3.09 -17.68
N ASP A 21 6.94 2.07 -18.53
CA ASP A 21 7.80 1.84 -19.69
C ASP A 21 6.98 1.27 -20.86
N GLU A 22 7.65 0.92 -21.97
CA GLU A 22 7.01 0.37 -23.17
C GLU A 22 6.30 -0.98 -22.98
N ARG A 23 6.57 -1.70 -21.88
CA ARG A 23 5.96 -3.01 -21.56
C ARG A 23 4.73 -2.86 -20.67
N GLY A 24 4.52 -1.69 -20.06
CA GLY A 24 3.38 -1.40 -19.19
C GLY A 24 3.75 -0.51 -18.01
N PHE A 25 3.25 -0.85 -16.83
CA PHE A 25 3.54 -0.12 -15.61
C PHE A 25 3.79 -1.07 -14.45
N PHE A 26 4.64 -0.63 -13.53
CA PHE A 26 4.89 -1.28 -12.25
C PHE A 26 4.56 -0.30 -11.13
N MET A 27 3.90 -0.80 -10.09
CA MET A 27 3.70 -0.06 -8.85
C MET A 27 3.93 -1.00 -7.68
N GLU A 28 4.52 -0.45 -6.62
CA GLU A 28 4.73 -1.19 -5.38
C GLU A 28 3.48 -1.04 -4.49
N SER A 29 2.73 -2.12 -4.33
CA SER A 29 1.50 -2.12 -3.53
C SER A 29 1.77 -2.13 -2.01
N TYR A 30 2.89 -2.70 -1.58
CA TYR A 30 3.26 -2.79 -0.16
C TYR A 30 4.78 -2.81 0.01
N ASN A 31 5.27 -2.07 1.00
CA ASN A 31 6.66 -2.06 1.43
C ASN A 31 6.73 -1.79 2.94
N GLU A 32 7.15 -2.79 3.71
CA GLU A 32 7.13 -2.73 5.19
C GLU A 32 7.88 -1.51 5.74
N GLN A 33 9.07 -1.22 5.20
CA GLN A 33 9.86 -0.07 5.65
C GLN A 33 9.18 1.26 5.35
N THR A 34 8.55 1.37 4.17
CA THR A 34 7.84 2.59 3.77
C THR A 34 6.59 2.80 4.61
N PHE A 35 5.80 1.75 4.85
CA PHE A 35 4.61 1.84 5.71
C PHE A 35 4.97 2.22 7.15
N ARG A 36 6.02 1.61 7.71
CA ARG A 36 6.51 1.98 9.05
C ARG A 36 6.96 3.43 9.14
N LYS A 37 7.67 3.94 8.13
CA LYS A 37 8.07 5.36 8.04
C LYS A 37 6.87 6.31 7.96
N LEU A 38 5.76 5.85 7.40
CA LEU A 38 4.50 6.59 7.33
C LEU A 38 3.64 6.45 8.61
N GLY A 39 4.12 5.71 9.62
CA GLY A 39 3.41 5.50 10.89
C GLY A 39 2.43 4.33 10.89
N PHE A 40 2.45 3.49 9.84
CA PHE A 40 1.60 2.31 9.74
C PHE A 40 2.38 1.05 10.10
N ASP A 41 2.01 0.39 11.20
CA ASP A 41 2.54 -0.92 11.57
C ASP A 41 1.62 -2.04 11.07
N ILE A 42 1.77 -2.37 9.78
CA ILE A 42 0.94 -3.37 9.10
C ILE A 42 1.75 -4.64 8.92
N HIS A 43 1.22 -5.76 9.40
CA HIS A 43 1.76 -7.08 9.13
C HIS A 43 0.83 -7.77 8.14
N PRO A 44 1.19 -7.89 6.85
CA PRO A 44 0.34 -8.55 5.88
C PRO A 44 0.16 -10.00 6.32
N SER A 45 -1.06 -10.36 6.75
CA SER A 45 -1.40 -11.74 7.03
C SER A 45 -1.35 -12.50 5.71
N SER A 46 -0.40 -13.41 5.57
CA SER A 46 -0.39 -14.41 4.52
C SER A 46 -1.47 -15.47 4.76
N THR A 47 -2.71 -15.06 5.03
CA THR A 47 -3.84 -15.97 5.02
C THR A 47 -4.29 -16.06 3.58
N VAL A 48 -3.63 -16.95 2.83
CA VAL A 48 -4.24 -17.54 1.64
C VAL A 48 -5.56 -18.12 2.11
N LEU A 49 -6.65 -17.64 1.51
CA LEU A 49 -8.02 -18.06 1.77
C LEU A 49 -8.05 -19.56 2.05
N ARG A 50 -8.42 -19.96 3.26
CA ARG A 50 -8.84 -21.34 3.48
C ARG A 50 -10.02 -21.55 2.53
N PRO A 51 -9.93 -22.46 1.55
CA PRO A 51 -11.12 -22.83 0.82
C PRO A 51 -12.13 -23.35 1.84
N PHE A 52 -13.38 -22.93 1.66
CA PHE A 52 -14.53 -23.42 2.41
C PHE A 52 -14.54 -24.95 2.49
#